data_AF-A0A378I9J4-F1
#
_entry.id   AF-A0A378I9J4-F1
#
_cell.length_a   1.000
_cell.length_b   1.000
_cell.length_c   1.000
_cell.angle_alpha   90.00
_cell.angle_beta   90.00
_cell.angle_gamma   90.00
#
_symmetry.space_group_name_H-M   'P 1'
#
loop_
_entity.id
_entity.type
_entity.pdbx_description
1 polymer ?
#
loop_
_entity_poly.entity_id
_entity_poly.type
_entity_poly.pdbx_seq_one_letter_code
_entity_poly.pdbx_strand_id
1 'polypeptide(L)'
;MMLIVSCGLLISCFLGLLLLKQRKQTSQLFIRLEQLSKSVERYHSEQTALVNADLVFAKQLAELNRQLGSIESQVQKIENKRNNDGGYQHALRILQMGGDKEEIIDNCHLSNAEAELLMNLHAYREAIKTSEQV
;
A
#
# COMPACT_ATOMS: atom_id res chain seq x y z
N MET A 1 -75.25 49.07 -15.94
CA MET A 1 -74.34 48.54 -16.98
C MET A 1 -72.87 48.86 -16.69
N MET A 2 -72.48 50.12 -16.46
CA MET A 2 -71.06 50.49 -16.26
C MET A 2 -70.37 49.82 -15.05
N LEU A 3 -71.07 49.61 -13.93
CA LEU A 3 -70.50 48.95 -12.74
C LEU A 3 -70.22 47.45 -12.92
N ILE A 4 -70.98 46.78 -13.79
CA ILE A 4 -70.81 45.35 -14.06
C ILE A 4 -69.56 45.12 -14.91
N VAL A 5 -69.32 46.02 -15.88
CA VAL A 5 -68.14 45.98 -16.75
C VAL A 5 -66.87 46.24 -15.95
N SER A 6 -66.87 47.20 -15.02
CA SER A 6 -65.69 47.48 -14.18
C SER A 6 -65.37 46.32 -13.22
N CYS A 7 -66.38 45.70 -12.60
CA CYS A 7 -66.18 44.50 -11.79
C CYS A 7 -65.61 43.33 -12.61
N GLY A 8 -66.13 43.10 -13.83
CA GLY A 8 -65.62 42.04 -14.71
C GLY A 8 -64.15 42.23 -15.09
N LEU A 9 -63.74 43.46 -15.40
CA LEU A 9 -62.35 43.79 -15.71
C LEU A 9 -61.42 43.59 -14.51
N LEU A 10 -61.86 43.98 -13.30
CA LEU A 10 -61.08 43.77 -12.07
C LEU A 10 -60.89 42.29 -11.76
N ILE A 11 -61.94 41.47 -11.91
CA ILE A 11 -61.88 40.02 -11.68
C ILE A 11 -60.95 39.35 -12.70
N SER A 12 -61.05 39.72 -13.99
CA SER A 12 -60.19 39.20 -15.05
C SER A 12 -58.71 39.56 -14.82
N CYS A 13 -58.43 40.79 -14.42
CA CYS A 13 -57.09 41.24 -14.06
C CYS A 13 -56.54 40.46 -12.86
N PHE A 14 -57.35 40.27 -11.82
CA PHE A 14 -56.96 39.53 -10.62
C PHE A 14 -56.65 38.05 -10.93
N LEU A 15 -57.49 37.39 -11.75
CA LEU A 15 -57.26 36.02 -12.22
C LEU A 15 -55.98 35.91 -13.06
N GLY A 16 -55.71 36.87 -13.94
CA GLY A 16 -54.48 36.93 -14.72
C GLY A 16 -53.23 37.00 -13.86
N LEU A 17 -53.22 37.83 -12.81
CA LEU A 17 -52.11 37.95 -11.87
C LEU A 17 -51.89 36.66 -11.06
N LEU A 18 -52.96 35.99 -10.62
CA LEU A 18 -52.86 34.71 -9.92
C LEU A 18 -52.27 33.62 -10.82
N LEU A 19 -52.69 33.54 -12.08
CA LEU A 19 -52.14 32.59 -13.05
C LEU A 19 -50.66 32.85 -13.32
N LEU A 20 -50.23 34.10 -13.49
CA LEU A 20 -48.82 34.44 -13.67
C LEU A 20 -47.97 34.09 -12.43
N LYS A 21 -48.50 34.35 -11.23
CA LYS A 21 -47.83 33.99 -9.98
C LYS A 21 -47.70 32.48 -9.82
N GLN A 22 -48.75 31.73 -10.14
CA GLN A 22 -48.72 30.26 -10.14
C GLN A 22 -47.73 29.70 -11.16
N ARG A 23 -47.70 30.23 -12.38
CA ARG A 23 -46.73 29.82 -13.41
C ARG A 23 -45.28 30.08 -12.99
N LYS A 24 -45.04 31.18 -12.28
CA LYS A 24 -43.71 31.48 -11.72
C LYS A 24 -43.33 30.49 -10.61
N GLN A 25 -44.27 30.11 -9.75
CA GLN A 25 -44.04 29.11 -8.70
C GLN A 25 -43.78 27.72 -9.27
N THR A 26 -44.54 27.28 -10.28
CA THR A 26 -44.30 25.98 -10.93
C THR A 26 -42.96 25.93 -11.65
N SER A 27 -42.55 27.02 -12.29
CA SER A 27 -41.21 27.13 -12.90
C SER A 27 -40.09 27.05 -11.85
N GLN A 28 -40.24 27.71 -10.69
CA GLN A 28 -39.27 27.61 -9.60
C GLN A 28 -39.18 26.20 -9.00
N LEU A 29 -40.32 25.51 -8.89
CA LEU A 29 -40.36 24.11 -8.45
C LEU A 29 -39.65 23.19 -9.46
N PHE A 30 -39.87 23.39 -10.75
CA PHE A 30 -39.17 22.63 -11.80
C PHE A 30 -37.66 22.83 -11.74
N ILE A 31 -37.20 24.08 -11.57
CA ILE A 31 -35.76 24.38 -11.43
C ILE A 31 -35.18 23.70 -10.19
N ARG A 32 -35.89 23.72 -9.06
CA ARG A 32 -35.44 23.03 -7.83
C ARG A 32 -35.39 21.51 -8.01
N LEU A 33 -36.38 20.92 -8.69
CA LEU A 33 -36.37 19.49 -8.99
C LEU A 33 -35.21 19.10 -9.89
N GLU A 34 -34.91 19.91 -10.92
CA GLU A 34 -33.77 19.68 -11.81
C GLU A 34 -32.43 19.84 -11.08
N GLN A 35 -32.32 20.79 -10.16
CA GLN A 35 -31.14 20.94 -9.31
C GLN A 35 -30.96 19.73 -8.39
N LEU A 36 -32.06 19.21 -7.83
CA LEU A 36 -32.03 18.03 -6.96
C LEU A 36 -31.65 16.78 -7.74
N SER A 37 -32.22 16.59 -8.94
CA SER A 37 -31.89 15.44 -9.80
C SER A 37 -30.42 15.46 -10.23
N LYS A 38 -29.89 16.63 -10.61
CA LYS A 38 -28.45 16.78 -10.93
C LYS A 38 -27.54 16.54 -9.74
N SER A 39 -27.99 16.86 -8.52
CA SER A 39 -27.22 16.56 -7.31
C SER A 39 -27.24 15.05 -7.01
N VAL A 40 -28.39 14.39 -7.13
CA VAL A 40 -28.51 12.94 -6.97
C VAL A 40 -27.65 12.19 -7.99
N GLU A 41 -27.66 12.61 -9.25
CA GLU A 41 -26.84 12.02 -10.30
C GLU A 41 -25.33 12.17 -10.02
N ARG A 42 -24.91 13.35 -9.53
CA ARG A 42 -23.54 13.56 -9.07
C ARG A 42 -23.15 12.65 -7.91
N TYR A 43 -24.00 12.53 -6.89
CA TYR A 43 -23.75 11.61 -5.77
C TYR A 43 -23.64 10.15 -6.24
N HIS A 44 -24.48 9.71 -7.18
CA HIS A 44 -24.39 8.37 -7.76
C HIS A 44 -23.09 8.14 -8.54
N SER A 45 -22.67 9.14 -9.32
CA SER A 45 -21.40 9.10 -10.06
C SER A 45 -20.21 9.05 -9.10
N GLU A 46 -20.19 9.88 -8.05
CA GLU A 46 -19.15 9.89 -7.02
C GLU A 46 -19.12 8.55 -6.26
N GLN A 47 -20.27 7.99 -5.91
CA GLN A 47 -20.34 6.70 -5.25
C GLN A 47 -19.78 5.57 -6.13
N THR A 48 -20.07 5.60 -7.44
CA THR A 48 -19.51 4.64 -8.40
C THR A 48 -18.00 4.77 -8.51
N ALA A 49 -17.48 6.00 -8.54
CA ALA A 49 -16.04 6.26 -8.54
C ALA A 49 -15.37 5.76 -7.25
N LEU A 50 -16.01 5.98 -6.09
CA LEU A 50 -15.52 5.49 -4.79
C LEU A 50 -15.50 3.95 -4.71
N VAL A 51 -16.55 3.27 -5.16
CA VAL A 51 -16.59 1.80 -5.19
C VAL A 51 -15.51 1.23 -6.10
N ASN A 52 -15.27 1.85 -7.25
CA ASN A 52 -14.19 1.43 -8.14
C ASN A 52 -12.81 1.65 -7.52
N ALA A 53 -12.61 2.76 -6.82
CA ALA A 53 -11.36 3.04 -6.10
C ALA A 53 -11.14 2.01 -4.98
N ASP A 54 -12.17 1.67 -4.22
CA ASP A 54 -12.09 0.70 -3.11
C ASP A 54 -11.71 -0.71 -3.62
N LEU A 55 -12.28 -1.14 -4.75
CA LEU A 55 -11.91 -2.40 -5.40
C LEU A 55 -10.43 -2.41 -5.83
N VAL A 56 -9.93 -1.30 -6.36
CA VAL A 56 -8.52 -1.17 -6.76
C VAL A 56 -7.62 -1.21 -5.52
N PHE A 57 -7.98 -0.50 -4.44
CA PHE A 57 -7.24 -0.55 -3.18
C PHE A 57 -7.22 -1.95 -2.57
N ALA A 58 -8.35 -2.67 -2.58
CA ALA A 58 -8.41 -4.05 -2.10
C ALA A 58 -7.45 -4.97 -2.88
N LYS A 59 -7.37 -4.81 -4.22
CA LYS A 59 -6.40 -5.56 -5.04
C LYS A 59 -4.95 -5.20 -4.72
N GLN A 60 -4.65 -3.92 -4.57
CA GLN A 60 -3.30 -3.46 -4.21
C GLN A 60 -2.87 -3.96 -2.83
N LEU A 61 -3.80 -3.96 -1.86
CA LEU A 61 -3.54 -4.46 -0.51
C LEU A 61 -3.30 -5.98 -0.50
N ALA A 62 -4.06 -6.73 -1.29
CA ALA A 62 -3.86 -8.17 -1.45
C ALA A 62 -2.49 -8.50 -2.07
N GLU A 63 -2.08 -7.74 -3.08
CA GLU A 63 -0.76 -7.88 -3.70
C GLU A 63 0.37 -7.52 -2.72
N LEU A 64 0.22 -6.44 -1.95
CA LEU A 64 1.19 -6.06 -0.93
C LEU A 64 1.34 -7.15 0.16
N ASN A 65 0.23 -7.71 0.64
CA ASN A 65 0.26 -8.82 1.59
C ASN A 65 0.97 -10.05 1.02
N ARG A 66 0.77 -10.35 -0.27
CA ARG A 66 1.48 -11.45 -0.93
C ARG A 66 2.99 -11.19 -1.01
N GLN A 67 3.39 -9.96 -1.31
CA GLN A 67 4.80 -9.58 -1.34
C GLN A 67 5.44 -9.65 0.05
N LEU A 68 4.73 -9.20 1.09
CA LEU A 68 5.19 -9.33 2.48
C LEU A 68 5.40 -10.79 2.89
N GLY A 69 4.45 -11.69 2.59
CA GLY A 69 4.62 -13.11 2.88
C GLY A 69 5.78 -13.75 2.09
N SER A 70 6.04 -13.29 0.87
CA SER A 70 7.22 -13.73 0.10
C SER A 70 8.53 -13.29 0.75
N ILE A 71 8.59 -12.04 1.23
CA ILE A 71 9.75 -11.49 1.94
C ILE A 71 9.99 -12.27 3.23
N GLU A 72 8.95 -12.52 4.02
CA GLU A 72 9.05 -13.32 5.25
C GLU A 72 9.64 -14.71 4.97
N SER A 73 9.16 -15.39 3.91
CA SER A 73 9.72 -16.68 3.50
C SER A 73 11.20 -16.57 3.08
N GLN A 74 11.58 -15.52 2.37
CA GLN A 74 12.98 -15.29 1.98
C GLN A 74 13.86 -15.02 3.19
N VAL A 75 13.40 -14.20 4.14
CA VAL A 75 14.11 -13.92 5.39
C VAL A 75 14.32 -15.21 6.18
N GLN A 76 13.27 -16.03 6.32
CA GLN A 76 13.39 -17.32 7.02
C GLN A 76 14.38 -18.27 6.32
N LYS A 77 14.44 -18.27 4.98
CA LYS A 77 15.45 -19.04 4.23
C LYS A 77 16.86 -18.53 4.47
N ILE A 78 17.06 -17.22 4.52
CA ILE A 78 18.36 -16.59 4.81
C ILE A 78 18.78 -16.91 6.25
N GLU A 79 17.86 -16.79 7.20
CA GLU A 79 18.12 -17.11 8.61
C GLU A 79 18.50 -18.57 8.80
N ASN A 80 17.77 -19.49 8.17
CA ASN A 80 18.11 -20.92 8.16
C ASN A 80 19.48 -21.18 7.54
N LYS A 81 19.82 -20.50 6.43
CA LYS A 81 21.15 -20.60 5.81
C LYS A 81 22.25 -20.11 6.77
N ARG A 82 22.04 -18.97 7.43
CA ARG A 82 23.00 -18.41 8.40
C ARG A 82 23.17 -19.30 9.64
N ASN A 83 22.11 -19.95 10.09
CA ASN A 83 22.20 -20.93 11.18
C ASN A 83 22.99 -22.19 10.77
N ASN A 84 23.00 -22.54 9.48
CA ASN A 84 23.83 -23.62 8.94
C ASN A 84 25.32 -23.25 8.80
N ASP A 85 25.70 -21.97 8.94
CA ASP A 85 27.10 -21.51 8.92
C ASP A 85 27.84 -21.82 10.25
N GLY A 86 27.18 -22.49 11.20
CA GLY A 86 27.75 -22.83 12.51
C GLY A 86 29.08 -23.59 12.44
N GLY A 87 29.27 -24.43 11.40
CA GLY A 87 30.53 -25.13 11.15
C GLY A 87 31.71 -24.18 10.88
N TYR A 88 31.52 -23.14 10.07
CA TYR A 88 32.56 -22.15 9.80
C TYR A 88 32.88 -21.28 11.03
N GLN A 89 31.87 -20.91 11.82
CA GLN A 89 32.08 -20.17 13.07
C GLN A 89 32.84 -21.01 14.11
N HIS A 90 32.54 -22.31 14.18
CA HIS A 90 33.24 -23.23 15.07
C HIS A 90 34.69 -23.43 14.63
N ALA A 91 34.92 -23.66 13.33
CA ALA A 91 36.26 -23.76 12.73
C ALA A 91 37.12 -22.53 12.99
N LEU A 92 36.54 -21.32 12.86
CA LEU A 92 37.25 -20.08 13.13
C LEU A 92 37.68 -19.95 14.61
N ARG A 93 36.88 -20.47 15.54
CA ARG A 93 37.25 -20.49 16.97
C ARG A 93 38.39 -21.46 17.24
N ILE A 94 38.39 -22.64 16.60
CA ILE A 94 39.48 -23.62 16.68
C ILE A 94 40.79 -22.99 16.15
N LEU A 95 40.72 -22.31 15.00
CA LEU A 95 41.87 -21.59 14.42
C LEU A 95 42.42 -20.50 15.35
N GLN A 96 41.55 -19.72 15.98
CA GLN A 96 41.97 -18.68 16.95
C GLN A 96 42.67 -19.26 18.19
N MET A 97 42.38 -20.51 18.54
CA MET A 97 43.04 -21.24 19.63
C MET A 97 44.32 -21.95 19.17
N GLY A 98 44.68 -21.87 17.89
CA GLY A 98 45.87 -22.50 17.32
C GLY A 98 45.66 -23.96 16.88
N GLY A 99 44.42 -24.39 16.66
CA GLY A 99 44.12 -25.74 16.18
C GLY A 99 44.56 -25.99 14.73
N ASP A 100 44.73 -27.28 14.39
CA ASP A 100 45.30 -27.74 13.12
C ASP A 100 44.23 -28.04 12.04
N LYS A 101 44.66 -28.23 10.79
CA LYS A 101 43.81 -28.52 9.63
C LYS A 101 42.92 -29.73 9.86
N GLU A 102 43.48 -30.82 10.38
CA GLU A 102 42.78 -32.07 10.66
C GLU A 102 41.66 -31.88 11.70
N GLU A 103 41.91 -31.07 12.72
CA GLU A 103 40.95 -30.81 13.81
C GLU A 103 39.71 -30.04 13.31
N ILE A 104 39.89 -29.18 12.29
CA ILE A 104 38.81 -28.44 11.64
C ILE A 104 37.98 -29.36 10.73
N ILE A 105 38.64 -30.23 9.97
CA ILE A 105 37.96 -31.18 9.08
C ILE A 105 37.08 -32.13 9.90
N ASP A 106 37.62 -32.69 10.98
CA ASP A 106 36.95 -33.69 11.79
C ASP A 106 35.81 -33.11 12.65
N ASN A 107 36.01 -31.94 13.27
CA ASN A 107 35.01 -31.36 14.17
C ASN A 107 33.96 -30.49 13.47
N CYS A 108 34.29 -29.90 12.32
CA CYS A 108 33.40 -28.94 11.64
C CYS A 108 32.78 -29.48 10.34
N HIS A 109 33.07 -30.74 9.96
CA HIS A 109 32.60 -31.38 8.72
C HIS A 109 32.91 -30.55 7.45
N LEU A 110 34.04 -29.86 7.44
CA LEU A 110 34.47 -29.04 6.30
C LEU A 110 35.30 -29.88 5.33
N SER A 111 35.18 -29.58 4.03
CA SER A 111 36.03 -30.24 3.03
C SER A 111 37.49 -29.80 3.20
N ASN A 112 38.42 -30.64 2.70
CA ASN A 112 39.86 -30.38 2.80
C ASN A 112 40.24 -29.00 2.18
N ALA A 113 39.63 -28.67 1.04
CA ALA A 113 39.82 -27.39 0.37
C ALA A 113 39.29 -26.19 1.17
N GLU A 114 38.18 -26.36 1.89
CA GLU A 114 37.60 -25.31 2.74
C GLU A 114 38.42 -25.06 4.00
N ALA A 115 38.92 -26.12 4.64
CA ALA A 115 39.79 -26.00 5.81
C ALA A 115 41.09 -25.27 5.47
N GLU A 116 41.70 -25.59 4.33
CA GLU A 116 42.92 -24.95 3.85
C GLU A 116 42.69 -23.47 3.48
N LEU A 117 41.56 -23.16 2.84
CA LEU A 117 41.17 -21.78 2.56
C LEU A 117 41.03 -20.96 3.85
N LEU A 118 40.36 -21.50 4.87
CA LEU A 118 40.16 -20.81 6.16
C LEU A 118 41.48 -20.56 6.89
N MET A 119 42.39 -21.54 6.90
CA MET A 119 43.73 -21.39 7.49
C MET A 119 44.51 -20.27 6.81
N ASN A 120 44.55 -20.28 5.48
CA ASN A 120 45.23 -19.25 4.71
C ASN A 120 44.65 -17.87 4.98
N LEU A 121 43.32 -17.74 4.97
CA LEU A 121 42.63 -16.48 5.21
C LEU A 121 42.87 -15.95 6.64
N HIS A 122 42.94 -16.84 7.63
CA HIS A 122 43.29 -16.49 9.00
C HIS A 122 44.75 -16.00 9.10
N ALA A 123 45.70 -16.72 8.50
CA ALA A 123 47.10 -16.33 8.47
C ALA A 123 47.31 -14.96 7.79
N TYR A 124 46.62 -14.71 6.67
CA TYR A 124 46.62 -13.40 6.02
C TYR A 124 46.07 -12.30 6.95
N ARG A 125 44.98 -12.58 7.68
CA ARG A 125 44.38 -11.61 8.61
C ARG A 125 45.34 -11.25 9.75
N GLU A 126 46.01 -12.24 10.33
CA GLU A 126 46.97 -12.01 11.42
C GLU A 126 48.22 -11.26 10.92
N ALA A 127 48.70 -11.57 9.70
CA ALA A 127 49.78 -10.81 9.06
C ALA A 127 49.42 -9.33 8.82
N ILE A 128 48.22 -9.06 8.32
CA ILE A 128 47.73 -7.68 8.11
C ILE A 128 47.63 -6.93 9.45
N LYS A 129 47.06 -7.55 10.48
CA LYS A 129 46.98 -6.96 11.82
C LYS A 129 48.34 -6.59 12.39
N THR A 130 49.33 -7.45 12.17
CA THR A 130 50.70 -7.22 12.65
C THR A 130 51.36 -6.07 11.90
N SER A 131 51.04 -5.89 10.61
CA SER A 131 51.56 -4.78 9.79
C SER A 131 50.91 -3.41 10.07
N GLU A 132 49.70 -3.37 10.63
CA GLU A 132 49.02 -2.13 11.04
C GLU A 132 49.46 -1.63 12.44
N GLN A 133 50.13 -2.47 13.24
CA GLN A 133 50.57 -2.14 14.60
C GLN A 133 52.04 -1.71 14.70
N VAL A 134 52.73 -1.53 13.56
CA VAL A 134 54.12 -1.03 13.45
C VAL A 134 54.13 0.43 12.98
#